data_AF-A0A6I9MTM3-F1
#
_entry.id   AF-A0A6I9MTM3-F1
#
_cell.length_a   1.000
_cell.length_b   1.000
_cell.length_c   1.000
_cell.angle_alpha   90.00
_cell.angle_beta   90.00
_cell.angle_gamma   90.00
#
_symmetry.space_group_name_H-M   'P 1'
#
loop_
_entity.id
_entity.type
_entity.pdbx_description
1 polymer ?
#
loop_
_entity_poly.entity_id
_entity_poly.type
_entity_poly.pdbx_seq_one_letter_code
_entity_poly.pdbx_strand_id
1 'polypeptide(L)'
;MAVCARLCGVGQSRRCRRRQRQNQQGQGSDSDMDEEEEEQIVGLKQSDAGGGGGPESGAATAGPSDACENGSGHVNRGSLDSTSTGPQHPQSLAELPPELLVETFSLLPGTALPNVALVCKKFRQILNTETIWRRRCMEEFGMKEDLRKMEVEGVSSRDIYVKLLHPYRQIFGLWQPDIGPYGGLLNVVVDGLFIIGWMYLPPHDPRVEDPMRRRPLFRIHLWESKKSTVECMYGHKGPHKGDIQTGKKDEFSTKCSQTDHHRMPGGRQEEFRTWLEEEWGRTLEEIFHEHMQELILMKFIYTSQYDNCLTYRRIYLPPTMPSDLLRPGLFKGTYGSHGLEIVMLSFHGNSARATKLTGDPNVPAGQLTLDVDLSRPVVLPDLKHQRNIEELSRLVLGVHEEVQRAQQQQQAMDTATAEGACSDVTAAGGVEAERVTGTDSPPPEPSSSISPPESQPFVLPLGVMARNEVYPRTCRQW
;
A
#
# COMPACT_ATOMS: atom_id res chain seq x y z
N MET A 1 -5.44 -22.38 -33.45
CA MET A 1 -5.76 -23.56 -32.62
C MET A 1 -4.60 -24.56 -32.42
N ALA A 2 -3.58 -24.62 -33.27
CA ALA A 2 -2.44 -25.55 -33.10
C ALA A 2 -1.37 -25.11 -32.07
N VAL A 3 -1.38 -23.85 -31.62
CA VAL A 3 -0.42 -23.31 -30.64
C VAL A 3 -0.81 -23.66 -29.19
N CYS A 4 -2.12 -23.84 -28.91
CA CYS A 4 -2.61 -24.26 -27.58
C CYS A 4 -2.15 -25.67 -27.15
N ALA A 5 -1.84 -26.57 -28.10
CA ALA A 5 -1.45 -27.93 -27.77
C ALA A 5 0.02 -28.07 -27.33
N ARG A 6 0.90 -27.14 -27.71
CA ARG A 6 2.35 -27.26 -27.47
C ARG A 6 2.82 -26.65 -26.14
N LEU A 7 2.01 -25.82 -25.50
CA LEU A 7 2.34 -25.19 -24.19
C LEU A 7 1.60 -25.81 -23.01
N CYS A 8 0.55 -26.62 -23.24
CA CYS A 8 -0.20 -27.31 -22.19
C CYS A 8 0.47 -28.58 -21.63
N GLY A 9 1.65 -28.95 -22.14
CA GLY A 9 2.36 -30.19 -21.75
C GLY A 9 3.38 -30.04 -20.62
N VAL A 10 3.61 -28.84 -20.06
CA VAL A 10 4.66 -28.61 -19.06
C VAL A 10 4.07 -27.96 -17.81
N GLY A 11 3.35 -28.75 -17.01
CA GLY A 11 2.66 -28.21 -15.84
C GLY A 11 2.28 -29.26 -14.81
N GLN A 12 3.15 -30.25 -14.54
CA GLN A 12 3.00 -31.02 -13.30
C GLN A 12 3.37 -30.13 -12.11
N SER A 13 2.39 -29.98 -11.21
CA SER A 13 2.43 -29.22 -9.96
C SER A 13 3.72 -29.47 -9.18
N ARG A 14 4.65 -28.51 -9.19
CA ARG A 14 5.81 -28.53 -8.29
C ARG A 14 5.45 -27.82 -6.99
N ARG A 15 5.14 -28.62 -5.97
CA ARG A 15 5.09 -28.21 -4.57
C ARG A 15 6.31 -27.36 -4.21
N CYS A 16 6.07 -26.28 -3.46
CA CYS A 16 7.07 -25.33 -2.96
C CYS A 16 8.30 -26.03 -2.38
N ARG A 17 9.44 -26.00 -3.09
CA ARG A 17 10.75 -26.38 -2.52
C ARG A 17 11.52 -25.13 -2.10
N ARG A 18 11.87 -25.14 -0.81
CA ARG A 18 12.76 -24.23 -0.08
C ARG A 18 14.13 -24.16 -0.79
N ARG A 19 14.63 -22.96 -1.11
CA ARG A 19 16.01 -22.77 -1.63
C ARG A 19 17.03 -23.17 -0.56
N GLN A 20 17.72 -24.29 -0.75
CA GLN A 20 18.99 -24.60 -0.09
C GLN A 20 20.13 -24.33 -1.08
N ARG A 21 21.21 -23.71 -0.57
CA ARG A 21 22.40 -23.29 -1.32
C ARG A 21 23.10 -24.49 -1.98
N GLN A 22 23.62 -24.27 -3.19
CA GLN A 22 24.44 -25.20 -3.96
C GLN A 22 25.71 -25.59 -3.20
N ASN A 23 26.00 -26.88 -3.15
CA ASN A 23 27.36 -27.40 -3.20
C ASN A 23 27.39 -28.72 -4.01
N GLN A 24 28.54 -29.00 -4.61
CA GLN A 24 28.75 -29.82 -5.81
C GLN A 24 28.61 -31.36 -5.64
N GLN A 25 28.57 -32.02 -6.82
CA GLN A 25 28.93 -33.41 -7.17
C GLN A 25 27.85 -34.51 -7.17
N GLY A 26 27.85 -35.29 -8.28
CA GLY A 26 27.55 -36.74 -8.24
C GLY A 26 26.46 -37.24 -9.18
N GLN A 27 26.85 -38.14 -10.09
CA GLN A 27 26.08 -38.92 -11.08
C GLN A 27 25.02 -39.87 -10.47
N GLY A 28 24.03 -40.30 -11.29
CA GLY A 28 23.58 -41.71 -11.26
C GLY A 28 22.07 -42.00 -11.19
N SER A 29 21.52 -42.46 -12.32
CA SER A 29 20.60 -43.61 -12.53
C SER A 29 19.17 -43.68 -11.96
N ASP A 30 18.26 -44.00 -12.89
CA ASP A 30 17.02 -44.81 -12.85
C ASP A 30 16.67 -45.59 -11.57
N SER A 31 15.38 -45.55 -11.18
CA SER A 31 14.43 -46.66 -11.46
C SER A 31 13.06 -46.42 -10.77
N ASP A 32 11.98 -46.61 -11.55
CA ASP A 32 10.59 -46.83 -11.10
C ASP A 32 10.42 -48.17 -10.35
N MET A 33 9.25 -48.35 -9.71
CA MET A 33 8.73 -49.46 -8.85
C MET A 33 8.57 -49.00 -7.37
N ASP A 34 7.49 -49.22 -6.63
CA ASP A 34 6.33 -50.12 -6.75
C ASP A 34 5.21 -49.73 -5.76
N GLU A 35 4.01 -50.24 -6.08
CA GLU A 35 3.01 -50.88 -5.20
C GLU A 35 2.18 -50.11 -4.14
N GLU A 36 0.88 -50.39 -4.23
CA GLU A 36 -0.20 -50.20 -3.25
C GLU A 36 -0.04 -51.21 -2.09
N GLU A 37 -0.41 -50.84 -0.87
CA GLU A 37 -1.10 -51.75 0.05
C GLU A 37 -1.81 -50.98 1.18
N GLU A 38 -3.10 -51.28 1.33
CA GLU A 38 -3.94 -50.95 2.48
C GLU A 38 -3.60 -51.90 3.65
N GLU A 39 -3.61 -51.42 4.89
CA GLU A 39 -4.04 -52.25 6.03
C GLU A 39 -4.78 -51.45 7.10
N GLN A 40 -5.92 -52.00 7.49
CA GLN A 40 -6.84 -51.66 8.58
C GLN A 40 -6.69 -52.74 9.67
N ILE A 41 -6.76 -52.38 10.96
CA ILE A 41 -7.19 -53.19 12.15
C ILE A 41 -7.11 -52.22 13.36
N VAL A 42 -8.15 -51.81 14.10
CA VAL A 42 -9.17 -52.46 14.97
C VAL A 42 -8.68 -52.90 16.37
N GLY A 43 -9.34 -52.36 17.41
CA GLY A 43 -9.43 -52.87 18.80
C GLY A 43 -9.75 -51.74 19.80
N LEU A 44 -10.99 -51.48 20.28
CA LEU A 44 -11.77 -52.16 21.35
C LEU A 44 -10.94 -52.37 22.65
N LYS A 45 -11.35 -52.09 23.90
CA LYS A 45 -12.66 -51.90 24.55
C LYS A 45 -12.46 -51.52 26.04
N GLN A 46 -13.44 -50.83 26.66
CA GLN A 46 -13.99 -50.98 28.05
C GLN A 46 -13.07 -50.89 29.29
N SER A 47 -13.47 -50.55 30.53
CA SER A 47 -14.61 -49.90 31.20
C SER A 47 -14.33 -49.97 32.72
N ASP A 48 -14.82 -49.01 33.51
CA ASP A 48 -15.34 -49.08 34.91
C ASP A 48 -14.95 -47.83 35.71
N ALA A 49 -15.63 -47.37 36.77
CA ALA A 49 -17.02 -47.36 37.25
C ALA A 49 -16.94 -46.75 38.68
N GLY A 50 -18.01 -46.09 39.13
CA GLY A 50 -18.25 -45.63 40.52
C GLY A 50 -17.85 -44.17 40.76
N GLY A 51 -18.75 -43.22 41.01
CA GLY A 51 -19.86 -43.17 41.98
C GLY A 51 -19.43 -42.21 43.12
N GLY A 52 -20.16 -41.24 43.65
CA GLY A 52 -21.51 -40.69 43.50
C GLY A 52 -21.67 -39.59 44.59
N GLY A 53 -22.68 -38.72 44.45
CA GLY A 53 -23.23 -37.91 45.56
C GLY A 53 -22.93 -36.39 45.56
N GLY A 54 -23.94 -35.57 45.23
CA GLY A 54 -24.10 -34.19 45.71
C GLY A 54 -25.13 -34.12 46.86
N PRO A 55 -25.85 -33.01 47.11
CA PRO A 55 -25.64 -31.59 46.75
C PRO A 55 -25.96 -30.61 47.93
N GLU A 56 -26.33 -29.36 47.59
CA GLU A 56 -26.96 -28.24 48.37
C GLU A 56 -25.99 -27.07 48.72
N SER A 57 -26.12 -25.83 48.22
CA SER A 57 -27.22 -24.85 48.09
C SER A 57 -27.58 -24.13 49.40
N GLY A 58 -27.41 -22.80 49.43
CA GLY A 58 -28.01 -21.92 50.46
C GLY A 58 -27.41 -20.51 50.51
N ALA A 59 -28.22 -19.52 50.15
CA ALA A 59 -27.88 -18.10 50.07
C ALA A 59 -28.27 -17.29 51.35
N ALA A 60 -27.88 -16.01 51.35
CA ALA A 60 -27.97 -14.98 52.39
C ALA A 60 -29.37 -14.64 52.96
N THR A 61 -29.44 -14.05 54.17
CA THR A 61 -29.94 -12.66 54.46
C THR A 61 -30.21 -12.39 55.97
N ALA A 62 -29.89 -11.15 56.38
CA ALA A 62 -30.55 -10.20 57.32
C ALA A 62 -30.79 -10.49 58.84
N GLY A 63 -30.51 -9.48 59.68
CA GLY A 63 -31.16 -9.25 61.00
C GLY A 63 -30.35 -8.38 62.00
N PRO A 64 -30.96 -7.58 62.90
CA PRO A 64 -30.58 -6.17 63.12
C PRO A 64 -30.20 -5.72 64.57
N SER A 65 -29.67 -4.48 64.64
CA SER A 65 -29.83 -3.34 65.59
C SER A 65 -29.95 -3.49 67.14
N ASP A 66 -29.21 -2.63 67.86
CA ASP A 66 -29.59 -1.76 69.02
C ASP A 66 -28.36 -0.88 69.38
N ALA A 67 -28.33 0.48 69.32
CA ALA A 67 -28.94 1.52 70.17
C ALA A 67 -28.72 1.26 71.69
N CYS A 68 -28.25 2.14 72.57
CA CYS A 68 -28.17 3.61 72.64
C CYS A 68 -27.22 4.06 73.78
N GLU A 69 -26.70 5.30 73.62
CA GLU A 69 -26.42 6.37 74.61
C GLU A 69 -26.15 6.08 76.11
N ASN A 70 -25.01 6.57 76.61
CA ASN A 70 -25.00 7.72 77.53
C ASN A 70 -23.58 8.28 77.77
N GLY A 71 -23.50 9.62 77.81
CA GLY A 71 -22.25 10.36 77.80
C GLY A 71 -21.67 10.74 79.16
N SER A 72 -20.48 11.34 79.12
CA SER A 72 -20.07 12.45 79.99
C SER A 72 -18.77 13.05 79.44
N GLY A 73 -18.78 14.37 79.24
CA GLY A 73 -17.77 15.10 78.50
C GLY A 73 -16.56 15.53 79.32
N HIS A 74 -15.53 16.02 78.62
CA HIS A 74 -14.65 17.04 79.18
C HIS A 74 -13.90 17.84 78.08
N VAL A 75 -14.15 19.15 78.11
CA VAL A 75 -13.37 20.35 77.71
C VAL A 75 -12.73 20.46 76.32
N ASN A 76 -13.19 21.51 75.63
CA ASN A 76 -12.51 22.27 74.60
C ASN A 76 -11.06 22.66 74.96
N ARG A 77 -10.16 22.48 74.00
CA ARG A 77 -9.07 23.45 73.78
C ARG A 77 -8.98 23.73 72.29
N GLY A 78 -9.46 24.90 71.90
CA GLY A 78 -9.46 25.36 70.53
C GLY A 78 -8.05 25.54 70.00
N SER A 79 -7.81 25.03 68.79
CA SER A 79 -6.82 25.56 67.88
C SER A 79 -7.58 25.96 66.62
N LEU A 80 -7.77 27.27 66.47
CA LEU A 80 -8.11 27.88 65.20
C LEU A 80 -6.90 27.67 64.28
N ASP A 81 -7.02 26.73 63.34
CA ASP A 81 -6.21 26.78 62.13
C ASP A 81 -7.13 26.98 60.93
N SER A 82 -6.87 28.12 60.30
CA SER A 82 -7.48 28.72 59.14
C SER A 82 -7.92 27.71 58.09
N THR A 83 -9.23 27.60 57.90
CA THR A 83 -9.82 27.02 56.69
C THR A 83 -9.47 27.91 55.51
N SER A 84 -8.36 27.59 54.84
CA SER A 84 -8.07 28.02 53.49
C SER A 84 -9.04 27.32 52.53
N THR A 85 -10.24 27.87 52.38
CA THR A 85 -11.19 27.48 51.34
C THR A 85 -10.77 28.07 49.99
N GLY A 86 -9.65 27.58 49.45
CA GLY A 86 -9.32 27.69 48.03
C GLY A 86 -9.60 26.34 47.35
N PRO A 87 -9.90 26.29 46.04
CA PRO A 87 -10.03 25.02 45.34
C PRO A 87 -8.73 24.23 45.51
N GLN A 88 -8.82 23.02 46.06
CA GLN A 88 -7.65 22.15 46.20
C GLN A 88 -7.14 21.81 44.80
N HIS A 89 -5.94 22.28 44.47
CA HIS A 89 -5.28 21.87 43.24
C HIS A 89 -4.86 20.40 43.34
N PRO A 90 -5.18 19.57 42.33
CA PRO A 90 -4.82 18.16 42.34
C PRO A 90 -3.28 18.02 42.40
N GLN A 91 -2.78 17.26 43.37
CA GLN A 91 -1.35 17.07 43.59
C GLN A 91 -0.77 15.89 42.80
N SER A 92 -1.64 15.02 42.28
CA SER A 92 -1.25 13.89 41.45
C SER A 92 -2.19 13.73 40.25
N LEU A 93 -1.68 13.12 39.17
CA LEU A 93 -2.48 12.80 37.98
C LEU A 93 -3.71 11.96 38.34
N ALA A 94 -3.59 11.07 39.34
CA ALA A 94 -4.67 10.20 39.78
C ALA A 94 -5.82 10.95 40.49
N GLU A 95 -5.60 12.17 40.97
CA GLU A 95 -6.63 13.01 41.60
C GLU A 95 -7.48 13.79 40.60
N LEU A 96 -7.08 13.83 39.32
CA LEU A 96 -7.87 14.49 38.29
C LEU A 96 -9.27 13.85 38.15
N PRO A 97 -10.29 14.67 37.82
CA PRO A 97 -11.59 14.21 37.38
C PRO A 97 -11.47 13.19 36.23
N PRO A 98 -12.32 12.14 36.18
CA PRO A 98 -12.27 11.13 35.13
C PRO A 98 -12.35 11.71 33.71
N GLU A 99 -13.08 12.80 33.51
CA GLU A 99 -13.27 13.47 32.23
C GLU A 99 -11.94 14.01 31.69
N LEU A 100 -11.15 14.68 32.55
CA LEU A 100 -9.83 15.18 32.18
C LEU A 100 -8.84 14.05 31.92
N LEU A 101 -8.97 12.93 32.63
CA LEU A 101 -8.17 11.73 32.39
C LEU A 101 -8.53 11.07 31.06
N VAL A 102 -9.82 10.97 30.73
CA VAL A 102 -10.29 10.49 29.43
C VAL A 102 -9.74 11.38 28.33
N GLU A 103 -9.84 12.70 28.45
CA GLU A 103 -9.31 13.63 27.46
C GLU A 103 -7.80 13.50 27.31
N THR A 104 -7.05 13.46 28.41
CA THR A 104 -5.60 13.28 28.41
C THR A 104 -5.19 11.95 27.78
N PHE A 105 -5.80 10.83 28.17
CA PHE A 105 -5.48 9.51 27.61
C PHE A 105 -5.91 9.40 26.16
N SER A 106 -6.97 10.10 25.75
CA SER A 106 -7.41 10.17 24.37
C SER A 106 -6.43 10.90 23.46
N LEU A 107 -5.41 11.59 23.97
CA LEU A 107 -4.36 12.23 23.18
C LEU A 107 -3.11 11.35 23.02
N LEU A 108 -3.01 10.25 23.77
CA LEU A 108 -1.88 9.34 23.71
C LEU A 108 -2.00 8.39 22.51
N PRO A 109 -0.88 7.93 21.91
CA PRO A 109 -0.91 6.82 20.97
C PRO A 109 -1.59 5.59 21.59
N GLY A 110 -2.42 4.89 20.82
CA GLY A 110 -3.13 3.69 21.28
C GLY A 110 -2.18 2.58 21.74
N THR A 111 -0.94 2.57 21.24
CA THR A 111 0.15 1.68 21.66
C THR A 111 0.67 1.97 23.09
N ALA A 112 0.48 3.19 23.62
CA ALA A 112 0.87 3.56 24.97
C ALA A 112 -0.21 3.24 26.02
N LEU A 113 -1.48 3.14 25.61
CA LEU A 113 -2.62 2.90 26.50
C LEU A 113 -2.51 1.60 27.33
N PRO A 114 -1.99 0.47 26.81
CA PRO A 114 -1.75 -0.70 27.64
C PRO A 114 -0.83 -0.43 28.83
N ASN A 115 0.21 0.39 28.65
CA ASN A 115 1.12 0.73 29.74
C ASN A 115 0.43 1.62 30.78
N VAL A 116 -0.39 2.57 30.33
CA VAL A 116 -1.22 3.40 31.23
C VAL A 116 -2.21 2.54 32.03
N ALA A 117 -2.79 1.50 31.43
CA ALA A 117 -3.68 0.57 32.10
C ALA A 117 -2.99 -0.25 33.20
N LEU A 118 -1.67 -0.41 33.13
CA LEU A 118 -0.88 -1.14 34.13
C LEU A 118 -0.51 -0.27 35.34
N VAL A 119 -0.65 1.05 35.26
CA VAL A 119 -0.24 1.97 36.34
C VAL A 119 -1.09 1.79 37.60
N CYS A 120 -2.42 1.79 37.48
CA CYS A 120 -3.32 1.63 38.62
C CYS A 120 -4.74 1.19 38.21
N LYS A 121 -5.53 0.76 39.20
CA LYS A 121 -6.93 0.33 38.99
C LYS A 121 -7.80 1.43 38.38
N LYS A 122 -7.64 2.69 38.82
CA LYS A 122 -8.39 3.84 38.30
C LYS A 122 -8.14 4.04 36.80
N PHE A 123 -6.87 4.01 36.38
CA PHE A 123 -6.52 4.18 34.96
C PHE A 123 -7.00 3.02 34.10
N ARG A 124 -6.87 1.78 34.60
CA ARG A 124 -7.44 0.61 33.92
C ARG A 124 -8.94 0.74 33.70
N GLN A 125 -9.68 1.24 34.69
CA GLN A 125 -11.13 1.45 34.58
C GLN A 125 -11.47 2.56 33.59
N ILE A 126 -10.74 3.68 33.63
CA ILE A 126 -10.92 4.80 32.68
C ILE A 126 -10.64 4.35 31.24
N LEU A 127 -9.65 3.49 31.02
CA LEU A 127 -9.33 2.98 29.70
C LEU A 127 -10.34 1.96 29.14
N ASN A 128 -11.39 1.62 29.87
CA ASN A 128 -12.54 0.91 29.31
C ASN A 128 -13.54 1.85 28.61
N THR A 129 -13.32 3.17 28.65
CA THR A 129 -14.17 4.15 27.98
C THR A 129 -13.99 4.06 26.45
N GLU A 130 -15.07 3.76 25.74
CA GLU A 130 -15.07 3.56 24.27
C GLU A 130 -14.61 4.79 23.47
N THR A 131 -14.93 6.00 23.94
CA THR A 131 -14.57 7.24 23.23
C THR A 131 -13.06 7.41 23.05
N ILE A 132 -12.25 6.86 23.97
CA ILE A 132 -10.78 6.85 23.87
C ILE A 132 -10.37 6.02 22.65
N TRP A 133 -10.81 4.76 22.60
CA TRP A 133 -10.44 3.81 21.54
C TRP A 133 -11.02 4.22 20.19
N ARG A 134 -12.26 4.74 20.18
CA ARG A 134 -12.90 5.31 19.00
C ARG A 134 -12.01 6.39 18.38
N ARG A 135 -11.50 7.31 19.20
CA ARG A 135 -10.58 8.36 18.75
C ARG A 135 -9.28 7.78 18.20
N ARG A 136 -8.69 6.77 18.83
CA ARG A 136 -7.49 6.10 18.33
C ARG A 136 -7.71 5.43 16.97
N CYS A 137 -8.83 4.72 16.79
CA CYS A 137 -9.20 4.12 15.50
C CYS A 137 -9.32 5.17 14.37
N MET A 138 -9.92 6.33 14.67
CA MET A 138 -10.07 7.42 13.71
C MET A 138 -8.75 8.12 13.40
N GLU A 139 -7.99 8.54 14.42
CA GLU A 139 -6.77 9.33 14.24
C GLU A 139 -5.60 8.51 13.68
N GLU A 140 -5.46 7.24 14.07
CA GLU A 140 -4.31 6.42 13.67
C GLU A 140 -4.56 5.59 12.40
N PHE A 141 -5.82 5.23 12.13
CA PHE A 141 -6.17 4.34 11.01
C PHE A 141 -7.18 4.97 10.03
N GLY A 142 -7.63 6.20 10.27
CA GLY A 142 -8.50 6.91 9.34
C GLY A 142 -9.90 6.31 9.20
N MET A 143 -10.39 5.57 10.20
CA MET A 143 -11.76 5.05 10.19
C MET A 143 -12.76 6.20 10.14
N LYS A 144 -13.62 6.22 9.11
CA LYS A 144 -14.62 7.30 8.90
C LYS A 144 -16.04 6.91 9.27
N GLU A 145 -16.29 5.63 9.48
CA GLU A 145 -17.63 5.12 9.75
C GLU A 145 -18.11 5.49 11.14
N ASP A 146 -19.43 5.56 11.27
CA ASP A 146 -20.06 5.78 12.56
C ASP A 146 -19.86 4.54 13.44
N LEU A 147 -18.77 4.55 14.20
CA LEU A 147 -18.39 3.47 15.11
C LEU A 147 -19.50 3.13 16.13
N ARG A 148 -20.50 4.02 16.33
CA ARG A 148 -21.70 3.72 17.12
C ARG A 148 -22.57 2.62 16.51
N LYS A 149 -22.57 2.44 15.19
CA LYS A 149 -23.30 1.36 14.52
C LYS A 149 -22.67 0.00 14.80
N MET A 150 -21.35 -0.04 14.95
CA MET A 150 -20.58 -1.26 15.20
C MET A 150 -20.68 -1.72 16.66
N GLU A 151 -20.92 -0.78 17.59
CA GLU A 151 -21.26 -1.10 18.97
C GLU A 151 -22.59 -1.88 19.09
N VAL A 152 -23.52 -1.68 18.14
CA VAL A 152 -24.78 -2.45 18.06
C VAL A 152 -24.52 -3.91 17.65
N GLU A 153 -23.49 -4.16 16.84
CA GLU A 153 -23.04 -5.51 16.45
C GLU A 153 -22.20 -6.19 17.55
N GLY A 154 -22.15 -5.63 18.76
CA GLY A 154 -21.48 -6.24 19.92
C GLY A 154 -19.95 -6.15 19.91
N VAL A 155 -19.35 -5.40 18.97
CA VAL A 155 -17.90 -5.21 18.86
C VAL A 155 -17.52 -3.82 19.38
N SER A 156 -16.67 -3.79 20.41
CA SER A 156 -16.16 -2.53 20.97
C SER A 156 -15.09 -1.89 20.09
N SER A 157 -14.94 -0.56 20.16
CA SER A 157 -13.84 0.17 19.52
C SER A 157 -12.48 -0.32 20.01
N ARG A 158 -12.40 -0.73 21.28
CA ARG A 158 -11.21 -1.38 21.84
C ARG A 158 -10.91 -2.71 21.16
N ASP A 159 -11.93 -3.55 20.94
CA ASP A 159 -11.76 -4.82 20.23
C ASP A 159 -11.31 -4.59 18.78
N ILE A 160 -11.91 -3.63 18.07
CA ILE A 160 -11.49 -3.24 16.71
C ILE A 160 -10.01 -2.85 16.70
N TYR A 161 -9.60 -1.94 17.60
CA TYR A 161 -8.22 -1.49 17.68
C TYR A 161 -7.25 -2.65 17.96
N VAL A 162 -7.53 -3.44 19.01
CA VAL A 162 -6.60 -4.45 19.52
C VAL A 162 -6.56 -5.72 18.67
N LYS A 163 -7.68 -6.09 18.04
CA LYS A 163 -7.84 -7.40 17.36
C LYS A 163 -7.87 -7.30 15.85
N LEU A 164 -8.14 -6.13 15.28
CA LEU A 164 -8.18 -5.92 13.84
C LEU A 164 -7.10 -4.91 13.40
N LEU A 165 -7.15 -3.66 13.88
CA LEU A 165 -6.30 -2.60 13.31
C LEU A 165 -4.83 -2.77 13.68
N HIS A 166 -4.52 -2.82 14.97
CA HIS A 166 -3.13 -2.88 15.44
C HIS A 166 -2.40 -4.16 15.02
N PRO A 167 -3.01 -5.37 15.04
CA PRO A 167 -2.35 -6.60 14.57
C PRO A 167 -1.95 -6.53 13.10
N TYR A 168 -2.81 -5.94 12.25
CA TYR A 168 -2.58 -5.84 10.81
C TYR A 168 -2.03 -4.47 10.38
N ARG A 169 -1.58 -3.63 11.32
CA ARG A 169 -1.11 -2.26 11.02
C ARG A 169 -0.05 -2.17 9.91
N GLN A 170 0.78 -3.21 9.80
CA GLN A 170 1.88 -3.27 8.85
C GLN A 170 1.42 -3.45 7.40
N ILE A 171 0.20 -3.93 7.15
CA ILE A 171 -0.28 -4.17 5.79
C ILE A 171 -1.07 -3.00 5.21
N PHE A 172 -1.41 -1.98 5.99
CA PHE A 172 -2.13 -0.81 5.47
C PHE A 172 -1.29 -0.01 4.48
N GLY A 173 -1.97 0.62 3.52
CA GLY A 173 -1.38 1.52 2.54
C GLY A 173 -1.31 0.92 1.14
N LEU A 174 -0.41 1.49 0.32
CA LEU A 174 -0.29 1.19 -1.09
C LEU A 174 0.84 0.19 -1.37
N TRP A 175 0.59 -0.73 -2.28
CA TRP A 175 1.47 -1.85 -2.57
C TRP A 175 1.51 -2.21 -4.04
N GLN A 176 2.66 -2.71 -4.47
CA GLN A 176 2.86 -3.33 -5.78
C GLN A 176 3.08 -4.84 -5.58
N PRO A 177 2.28 -5.72 -6.21
CA PRO A 177 2.51 -7.15 -6.19
C PRO A 177 3.72 -7.54 -7.04
N ASP A 178 4.49 -8.52 -6.59
CA ASP A 178 5.65 -9.09 -7.28
C ASP A 178 5.20 -10.16 -8.30
N ILE A 179 4.64 -9.70 -9.42
CA ILE A 179 4.12 -10.54 -10.52
C ILE A 179 5.03 -10.41 -11.75
N GLY A 180 6.30 -10.80 -11.60
CA GLY A 180 7.27 -10.75 -12.68
C GLY A 180 7.33 -9.36 -13.34
N PRO A 181 7.26 -9.25 -14.68
CA PRO A 181 7.28 -7.96 -15.35
C PRO A 181 5.97 -7.16 -15.22
N TYR A 182 4.86 -7.80 -14.81
CA TYR A 182 3.53 -7.21 -14.90
C TYR A 182 3.17 -6.28 -13.75
N GLY A 183 3.68 -6.54 -12.54
CA GLY A 183 3.35 -5.73 -11.35
C GLY A 183 1.84 -5.68 -11.06
N GLY A 184 1.36 -4.53 -10.59
CA GLY A 184 -0.02 -4.31 -10.16
C GLY A 184 -0.15 -3.17 -9.17
N LEU A 185 -1.37 -2.90 -8.71
CA LEU A 185 -1.65 -1.86 -7.72
C LEU A 185 -2.67 -2.36 -6.69
N LEU A 186 -2.22 -2.52 -5.45
CA LEU A 186 -3.07 -2.90 -4.33
C LEU A 186 -3.13 -1.76 -3.29
N ASN A 187 -4.32 -1.43 -2.83
CA ASN A 187 -4.51 -0.55 -1.67
C ASN A 187 -5.21 -1.32 -0.56
N VAL A 188 -4.60 -1.36 0.63
CA VAL A 188 -5.16 -2.02 1.81
C VAL A 188 -5.71 -0.97 2.74
N VAL A 189 -7.02 -1.01 2.97
CA VAL A 189 -7.78 0.00 3.72
C VAL A 189 -8.71 -0.65 4.73
N VAL A 190 -9.17 0.15 5.70
CA VAL A 190 -10.25 -0.22 6.61
C VAL A 190 -11.59 0.21 6.02
N ASP A 191 -12.57 -0.68 6.12
CA ASP A 191 -13.97 -0.48 5.71
C ASP A 191 -14.84 -1.20 6.76
N GLY A 192 -15.31 -0.46 7.76
CA GLY A 192 -16.03 -0.96 8.93
C GLY A 192 -15.27 -2.02 9.72
N LEU A 193 -15.87 -3.21 9.85
CA LEU A 193 -15.26 -4.39 10.50
C LEU A 193 -14.29 -5.14 9.59
N PHE A 194 -14.01 -4.61 8.40
CA PHE A 194 -13.15 -5.22 7.41
C PHE A 194 -11.85 -4.44 7.21
N ILE A 195 -10.78 -5.19 7.00
CA ILE A 195 -9.61 -4.71 6.27
C ILE A 195 -9.68 -5.33 4.88
N ILE A 196 -9.67 -4.54 3.82
CA ILE A 196 -9.83 -5.02 2.44
C ILE A 196 -8.60 -4.65 1.61
N GLY A 197 -8.04 -5.65 0.94
CA GLY A 197 -7.02 -5.45 -0.09
C GLY A 197 -7.67 -5.25 -1.46
N TRP A 198 -7.83 -4.01 -1.88
CA TRP A 198 -8.39 -3.64 -3.18
C TRP A 198 -7.32 -3.65 -4.26
N MET A 199 -7.42 -4.56 -5.23
CA MET A 199 -6.62 -4.52 -6.45
C MET A 199 -7.26 -3.55 -7.43
N TYR A 200 -6.49 -2.57 -7.88
CA TYR A 200 -6.85 -1.59 -8.89
C TYR A 200 -6.31 -2.04 -10.25
N LEU A 201 -7.20 -2.05 -11.24
CA LEU A 201 -6.91 -2.50 -12.59
C LEU A 201 -7.23 -1.35 -13.56
N PRO A 202 -6.45 -1.17 -14.63
CA PRO A 202 -6.77 -0.17 -15.64
C PRO A 202 -8.12 -0.48 -16.30
N PRO A 203 -8.81 0.51 -16.89
CA PRO A 203 -9.97 0.23 -17.74
C PRO A 203 -9.57 -0.60 -18.97
N HIS A 204 -10.53 -0.99 -19.80
CA HIS A 204 -10.20 -1.74 -21.01
C HIS A 204 -9.54 -0.84 -22.06
N ASP A 205 -8.56 -1.37 -22.77
CA ASP A 205 -7.91 -0.66 -23.88
C ASP A 205 -8.93 -0.30 -24.99
N PRO A 206 -8.83 0.90 -25.60
CA PRO A 206 -7.90 2.01 -25.34
C PRO A 206 -8.49 3.13 -24.46
N ARG A 207 -9.52 2.84 -23.65
CA ARG A 207 -10.33 3.86 -22.94
C ARG A 207 -9.62 4.42 -21.71
N VAL A 208 -8.54 5.17 -21.93
CA VAL A 208 -7.65 5.68 -20.87
C VAL A 208 -8.36 6.61 -19.88
N GLU A 209 -9.43 7.30 -20.29
CA GLU A 209 -10.18 8.23 -19.44
C GLU A 209 -11.16 7.52 -18.49
N ASP A 210 -11.57 6.29 -18.80
CA ASP A 210 -12.51 5.53 -17.97
C ASP A 210 -11.96 5.32 -16.55
N PRO A 211 -12.85 5.23 -15.53
CA PRO A 211 -12.41 5.01 -14.15
C PRO A 211 -11.67 3.67 -14.00
N MET A 212 -10.75 3.63 -13.03
CA MET A 212 -10.08 2.38 -12.64
C MET A 212 -11.11 1.34 -12.20
N ARG A 213 -10.95 0.11 -12.67
CA ARG A 213 -11.68 -1.04 -12.12
C ARG A 213 -11.05 -1.41 -10.79
N ARG A 214 -11.85 -1.97 -9.87
CA ARG A 214 -11.35 -2.47 -8.59
C ARG A 214 -12.01 -3.79 -8.22
N ARG A 215 -11.26 -4.68 -7.58
CA ARG A 215 -11.79 -5.93 -7.00
C ARG A 215 -11.07 -6.28 -5.70
N PRO A 216 -11.74 -6.91 -4.73
CA PRO A 216 -11.08 -7.34 -3.50
C PRO A 216 -10.27 -8.62 -3.78
N LEU A 217 -9.04 -8.70 -3.27
CA LEU A 217 -8.24 -9.94 -3.31
C LEU A 217 -8.26 -10.73 -2.01
N PHE A 218 -8.41 -10.00 -0.90
CA PHE A 218 -8.61 -10.57 0.41
C PHE A 218 -9.40 -9.60 1.27
N ARG A 219 -10.00 -10.13 2.33
CA ARG A 219 -10.50 -9.33 3.44
C ARG A 219 -10.14 -9.95 4.78
N ILE A 220 -10.08 -9.14 5.81
CA ILE A 220 -9.93 -9.57 7.19
C ILE A 220 -11.14 -9.07 7.94
N HIS A 221 -11.93 -9.98 8.50
CA HIS A 221 -13.17 -9.66 9.17
C HIS A 221 -13.05 -9.93 10.67
N LEU A 222 -13.48 -8.97 11.50
CA LEU A 222 -13.63 -9.18 12.94
C LEU A 222 -15.07 -9.59 13.27
N TRP A 223 -15.25 -10.84 13.69
CA TRP A 223 -16.57 -11.38 14.07
C TRP A 223 -17.00 -10.97 15.49
N GLU A 224 -18.29 -11.13 15.79
CA GLU A 224 -18.88 -10.98 17.14
C GLU A 224 -18.17 -11.85 18.19
N SER A 225 -17.67 -13.03 17.79
CA SER A 225 -16.83 -13.91 18.62
C SER A 225 -15.46 -13.31 18.99
N LYS A 226 -15.19 -12.08 18.53
CA LYS A 226 -13.97 -11.30 18.73
C LYS A 226 -12.71 -12.01 18.21
N LYS A 227 -12.86 -12.79 17.15
CA LYS A 227 -11.78 -13.41 16.41
C LYS A 227 -11.74 -12.79 15.01
N SER A 228 -10.55 -12.38 14.57
CA SER A 228 -10.34 -11.98 13.18
C SER A 228 -10.12 -13.22 12.30
N THR A 229 -10.69 -13.23 11.11
CA THR A 229 -10.43 -14.27 10.10
C THR A 229 -9.98 -13.63 8.79
N VAL A 230 -9.00 -14.25 8.15
CA VAL A 230 -8.53 -13.85 6.83
C VAL A 230 -9.26 -14.68 5.77
N GLU A 231 -9.85 -14.00 4.80
CA GLU A 231 -10.55 -14.63 3.68
C GLU A 231 -9.89 -14.23 2.37
N CYS A 232 -9.61 -15.21 1.52
CA CYS A 232 -9.28 -15.01 0.12
C CYS A 232 -10.57 -14.71 -0.65
N MET A 233 -10.52 -13.69 -1.50
CA MET A 233 -11.67 -13.22 -2.29
C MET A 233 -11.51 -13.54 -3.78
N TYR A 234 -10.46 -14.28 -4.15
CA TYR A 234 -10.16 -14.59 -5.55
C TYR A 234 -11.00 -15.75 -6.08
N GLY A 235 -11.26 -15.76 -7.39
CA GLY A 235 -12.13 -16.75 -8.04
C GLY A 235 -13.62 -16.39 -7.94
N HIS A 236 -14.45 -17.34 -8.32
CA HIS A 236 -15.89 -17.11 -8.56
C HIS A 236 -16.80 -17.96 -7.65
N LYS A 237 -16.23 -18.67 -6.66
CA LYS A 237 -16.99 -19.49 -5.70
C LYS A 237 -17.19 -18.82 -4.33
N GLY A 238 -16.92 -17.51 -4.25
CA GLY A 238 -17.09 -16.71 -3.04
C GLY A 238 -15.90 -16.75 -2.07
N PRO A 239 -16.02 -16.04 -0.93
CA PRO A 239 -14.98 -15.95 0.09
C PRO A 239 -14.64 -17.33 0.68
N HIS A 240 -13.35 -17.58 0.89
CA HIS A 240 -12.85 -18.83 1.45
C HIS A 240 -11.58 -18.58 2.27
N LYS A 241 -11.07 -19.60 2.95
CA LYS A 241 -9.97 -19.42 3.92
C LYS A 241 -8.70 -18.91 3.23
N GLY A 242 -8.19 -17.77 3.70
CA GLY A 242 -6.91 -17.21 3.29
C GLY A 242 -5.93 -17.10 4.46
N ASP A 243 -4.70 -16.70 4.15
CA ASP A 243 -3.66 -16.37 5.13
C ASP A 243 -2.89 -15.12 4.68
N ILE A 244 -2.41 -14.36 5.66
CA ILE A 244 -1.56 -13.18 5.47
C ILE A 244 -0.30 -13.35 6.30
N GLN A 245 0.84 -13.30 5.64
CA GLN A 245 2.15 -13.40 6.27
C GLN A 245 2.83 -12.05 6.14
N THR A 246 3.02 -11.38 7.27
CA THR A 246 3.84 -10.17 7.34
C THR A 246 5.31 -10.58 7.24
N GLY A 247 5.99 -10.11 6.20
CA GLY A 247 7.36 -10.45 5.90
C GLY A 247 8.33 -9.53 6.64
N LYS A 248 9.25 -8.94 5.87
CA LYS A 248 10.11 -7.86 6.36
C LYS A 248 9.32 -6.55 6.46
N LYS A 249 9.93 -5.52 7.05
CA LYS A 249 9.42 -4.15 6.95
C LYS A 249 9.16 -3.85 5.45
N ASP A 250 8.01 -3.27 5.16
CA ASP A 250 7.59 -2.89 3.81
C ASP A 250 7.31 -4.06 2.84
N GLU A 251 7.01 -5.25 3.38
CA GLU A 251 6.61 -6.43 2.61
C GLU A 251 5.56 -7.29 3.35
N PHE A 252 4.57 -7.82 2.61
CA PHE A 252 3.71 -8.89 3.10
C PHE A 252 3.31 -9.83 1.97
N SER A 253 2.76 -11.00 2.31
CA SER A 253 2.25 -11.95 1.31
C SER A 253 0.89 -12.51 1.69
N THR A 254 0.11 -12.88 0.67
CA THR A 254 -1.14 -13.63 0.80
C THR A 254 -0.92 -15.08 0.40
N LYS A 255 -1.65 -16.00 1.03
CA LYS A 255 -1.70 -17.40 0.61
C LYS A 255 -3.13 -17.91 0.62
N CYS A 256 -3.46 -18.71 -0.39
CA CYS A 256 -4.70 -19.47 -0.45
C CYS A 256 -4.36 -20.97 -0.49
N SER A 257 -4.92 -21.75 0.44
CA SER A 257 -4.78 -23.22 0.44
C SER A 257 -5.98 -23.94 -0.19
N GLN A 258 -7.03 -23.21 -0.57
CA GLN A 258 -8.28 -23.73 -1.14
C GLN A 258 -8.43 -23.21 -2.57
N THR A 259 -7.44 -23.49 -3.42
CA THR A 259 -7.40 -22.98 -4.80
C THR A 259 -8.42 -23.65 -5.73
N ASP A 260 -9.11 -24.68 -5.27
CA ASP A 260 -10.30 -25.24 -5.90
C ASP A 260 -11.42 -24.19 -6.06
N HIS A 261 -11.43 -23.16 -5.20
CA HIS A 261 -12.34 -22.02 -5.30
C HIS A 261 -12.04 -21.10 -6.49
N HIS A 262 -10.82 -21.17 -7.02
CA HIS A 262 -10.37 -20.37 -8.17
C HIS A 262 -10.69 -21.06 -9.50
N ARG A 263 -10.96 -22.37 -9.48
CA ARG A 263 -11.20 -23.17 -10.68
C ARG A 263 -12.65 -23.03 -11.15
N MET A 264 -12.84 -22.92 -12.45
CA MET A 264 -14.18 -22.89 -13.06
C MET A 264 -14.57 -24.27 -13.64
N PRO A 265 -15.87 -24.61 -13.70
CA PRO A 265 -16.32 -25.92 -14.19
C PRO A 265 -15.88 -26.24 -15.63
N GLY A 266 -15.81 -25.25 -16.50
CA GLY A 266 -15.29 -25.34 -17.87
C GLY A 266 -13.76 -25.31 -17.96
N GLY A 267 -13.06 -25.49 -16.83
CA GLY A 267 -11.63 -25.57 -16.73
C GLY A 267 -10.90 -24.30 -17.17
N ARG A 268 -9.64 -24.46 -17.57
CA ARG A 268 -8.74 -23.35 -17.93
C ARG A 268 -9.22 -22.51 -19.12
N GLN A 269 -10.02 -23.09 -20.01
CA GLN A 269 -10.60 -22.36 -21.14
C GLN A 269 -11.67 -21.36 -20.69
N GLU A 270 -12.53 -21.76 -19.76
CA GLU A 270 -13.51 -20.84 -19.16
C GLU A 270 -12.82 -19.77 -18.33
N GLU A 271 -11.84 -20.14 -17.51
CA GLU A 271 -11.04 -19.19 -16.74
C GLU A 271 -10.38 -18.12 -17.64
N PHE A 272 -9.84 -18.53 -18.78
CA PHE A 272 -9.24 -17.60 -19.74
C PHE A 272 -10.29 -16.65 -20.35
N ARG A 273 -11.45 -17.17 -20.77
CA ARG A 273 -12.52 -16.35 -21.35
C ARG A 273 -13.06 -15.33 -20.36
N THR A 274 -13.33 -15.74 -19.12
CA THR A 274 -13.78 -14.83 -18.05
C THR A 274 -12.73 -13.79 -17.72
N TRP A 275 -11.45 -14.19 -17.60
CA TRP A 275 -10.36 -13.24 -17.39
C TRP A 275 -10.22 -12.24 -18.55
N LEU A 276 -10.38 -12.71 -19.79
CA LEU A 276 -10.29 -11.87 -20.99
C LEU A 276 -11.44 -10.84 -21.03
N GLU A 277 -12.66 -11.26 -20.70
CA GLU A 277 -13.81 -10.36 -20.56
C GLU A 277 -13.57 -9.32 -19.45
N GLU A 278 -13.05 -9.74 -18.29
CA GLU A 278 -12.74 -8.82 -17.19
C GLU A 278 -11.65 -7.80 -17.57
N GLU A 279 -10.56 -8.24 -18.20
CA GLU A 279 -9.37 -7.42 -18.47
C GLU A 279 -9.45 -6.61 -19.77
N TRP A 280 -10.17 -7.09 -20.78
CA TRP A 280 -10.24 -6.49 -22.11
C TRP A 280 -11.66 -6.17 -22.58
N GLY A 281 -12.69 -6.78 -21.99
CA GLY A 281 -14.09 -6.55 -22.40
C GLY A 281 -14.37 -6.96 -23.85
N ARG A 282 -13.59 -7.90 -24.39
CA ARG A 282 -13.64 -8.38 -25.77
C ARG A 282 -13.35 -9.87 -25.82
N THR A 283 -13.80 -10.54 -26.87
CA THR A 283 -13.37 -11.91 -27.15
C THR A 283 -12.00 -11.92 -27.85
N LEU A 284 -11.37 -13.09 -27.93
CA LEU A 284 -10.05 -13.21 -28.57
C LEU A 284 -10.15 -12.95 -30.08
N GLU A 285 -11.27 -13.32 -30.69
CA GLU A 285 -11.55 -13.16 -32.12
C GLU A 285 -11.73 -11.69 -32.51
N GLU A 286 -12.23 -10.85 -31.59
CA GLU A 286 -12.37 -9.40 -31.77
C GLU A 286 -11.03 -8.65 -31.70
N ILE A 287 -9.96 -9.33 -31.27
CA ILE A 287 -8.60 -8.78 -31.19
C ILE A 287 -7.88 -9.09 -32.50
N PHE A 288 -7.88 -8.14 -33.43
CA PHE A 288 -7.37 -8.34 -34.79
C PHE A 288 -5.87 -8.65 -34.91
N HIS A 289 -5.05 -8.26 -33.92
CA HIS A 289 -3.60 -8.42 -33.99
C HIS A 289 -3.13 -9.70 -33.29
N GLU A 290 -2.60 -10.66 -34.05
CA GLU A 290 -2.10 -11.95 -33.54
C GLU A 290 -1.06 -11.76 -32.43
N HIS A 291 -0.10 -10.84 -32.61
CA HIS A 291 0.90 -10.54 -31.59
C HIS A 291 0.28 -10.09 -30.25
N MET A 292 -0.82 -9.32 -30.28
CA MET A 292 -1.53 -8.91 -29.06
C MET A 292 -2.22 -10.11 -28.40
N GLN A 293 -2.79 -11.03 -29.18
CA GLN A 293 -3.38 -12.27 -28.65
C GLN A 293 -2.32 -13.12 -27.93
N GLU A 294 -1.11 -13.25 -28.49
CA GLU A 294 0.00 -13.98 -27.87
C GLU A 294 0.43 -13.35 -26.54
N LEU A 295 0.57 -12.02 -26.49
CA LEU A 295 0.92 -11.29 -25.27
C LEU A 295 -0.14 -11.45 -24.19
N ILE A 296 -1.41 -11.38 -24.56
CA ILE A 296 -2.55 -11.58 -23.66
C ILE A 296 -2.56 -12.99 -23.09
N LEU A 297 -2.39 -14.01 -23.94
CA LEU A 297 -2.34 -15.40 -23.51
C LEU A 297 -1.16 -15.66 -22.59
N MET A 298 0.02 -15.13 -22.93
CA MET A 298 1.22 -15.22 -22.09
C MET A 298 0.99 -14.56 -20.73
N LYS A 299 0.40 -13.36 -20.69
CA LYS A 299 0.06 -12.66 -19.45
C LYS A 299 -0.87 -13.52 -18.60
N PHE A 300 -1.97 -14.02 -19.16
CA PHE A 300 -2.90 -14.90 -18.44
C PHE A 300 -2.20 -16.13 -17.86
N ILE A 301 -1.44 -16.87 -18.68
CA ILE A 301 -0.76 -18.09 -18.24
C ILE A 301 0.20 -17.77 -17.10
N TYR A 302 0.98 -16.70 -17.23
CA TYR A 302 1.97 -16.30 -16.24
C TYR A 302 1.33 -15.84 -14.92
N THR A 303 0.39 -14.89 -14.97
CA THR A 303 -0.23 -14.31 -13.77
C THR A 303 -1.07 -15.35 -13.03
N SER A 304 -1.73 -16.26 -13.75
CA SER A 304 -2.54 -17.31 -13.12
C SER A 304 -1.73 -18.39 -12.41
N GLN A 305 -0.42 -18.53 -12.65
CA GLN A 305 0.43 -19.45 -11.88
C GLN A 305 0.54 -19.06 -10.41
N TYR A 306 0.38 -17.77 -10.10
CA TYR A 306 0.46 -17.28 -8.72
C TYR A 306 -0.76 -17.69 -7.91
N ASP A 307 -1.91 -17.89 -8.55
CA ASP A 307 -3.15 -18.34 -7.91
C ASP A 307 -3.51 -17.55 -6.63
N ASN A 308 -3.33 -16.22 -6.71
CA ASN A 308 -3.47 -15.25 -5.62
C ASN A 308 -2.55 -15.45 -4.40
N CYS A 309 -1.54 -16.32 -4.51
CA CYS A 309 -0.43 -16.42 -3.58
C CYS A 309 0.65 -15.40 -3.98
N LEU A 310 0.51 -14.17 -3.50
CA LEU A 310 1.27 -13.01 -3.96
C LEU A 310 2.13 -12.43 -2.84
N THR A 311 3.30 -11.92 -3.20
CA THR A 311 4.11 -11.06 -2.32
C THR A 311 3.95 -9.62 -2.77
N TYR A 312 3.81 -8.70 -1.82
CA TYR A 312 3.53 -7.29 -2.04
C TYR A 312 4.65 -6.45 -1.42
N ARG A 313 5.17 -5.49 -2.19
CA ARG A 313 6.16 -4.52 -1.73
C ARG A 313 5.52 -3.15 -1.61
N ARG A 314 5.84 -2.44 -0.54
CA ARG A 314 5.25 -1.13 -0.27
C ARG A 314 5.67 -0.11 -1.31
N ILE A 315 4.72 0.71 -1.72
CA ILE A 315 4.96 1.90 -2.55
C ILE A 315 4.30 3.12 -1.90
N TYR A 316 4.72 4.30 -2.33
CA TYR A 316 4.21 5.57 -1.80
C TYR A 316 3.81 6.48 -2.94
N LEU A 317 2.76 7.27 -2.72
CA LEU A 317 2.44 8.35 -3.64
C LEU A 317 3.55 9.42 -3.55
N PRO A 318 3.91 10.03 -4.69
CA PRO A 318 4.91 11.08 -4.73
C PRO A 318 4.43 12.32 -3.94
N PRO A 319 5.34 13.05 -3.28
CA PRO A 319 5.01 14.32 -2.65
C PRO A 319 4.57 15.33 -3.71
N THR A 320 3.71 16.28 -3.32
CA THR A 320 3.31 17.40 -4.18
C THR A 320 4.04 18.66 -3.73
N MET A 321 4.72 19.33 -4.66
CA MET A 321 5.40 20.60 -4.41
C MET A 321 4.70 21.74 -5.17
N PRO A 322 4.68 22.98 -4.64
CA PRO A 322 4.09 24.13 -5.35
C PRO A 322 4.75 24.44 -6.70
N SER A 323 6.01 24.03 -6.88
CA SER A 323 6.78 24.20 -8.11
C SER A 323 6.51 23.12 -9.17
N ASP A 324 5.74 22.08 -8.85
CA ASP A 324 5.46 21.00 -9.79
C ASP A 324 4.59 21.51 -10.94
N LEU A 325 4.99 21.23 -12.18
CA LEU A 325 4.26 21.66 -13.38
C LEU A 325 2.83 21.07 -13.44
N LEU A 326 2.63 19.89 -12.85
CA LEU A 326 1.34 19.25 -12.76
C LEU A 326 1.27 18.41 -11.49
N ARG A 327 0.07 18.09 -11.02
CA ARG A 327 -0.10 17.30 -9.81
C ARG A 327 0.53 15.90 -10.00
N PRO A 328 1.57 15.52 -9.24
CA PRO A 328 2.16 14.19 -9.35
C PRO A 328 1.19 13.14 -8.81
N GLY A 329 1.37 11.88 -9.22
CA GLY A 329 0.46 10.82 -8.87
C GLY A 329 0.40 9.70 -9.91
N LEU A 330 -0.73 9.00 -9.94
CA LEU A 330 -0.92 7.82 -10.77
C LEU A 330 -1.68 8.18 -12.05
N PHE A 331 -1.19 7.69 -13.18
CA PHE A 331 -1.77 7.89 -14.51
C PHE A 331 -1.99 6.54 -15.18
N LYS A 332 -3.00 6.49 -16.05
CA LYS A 332 -3.22 5.39 -16.99
C LYS A 332 -2.57 5.80 -18.32
N GLY A 333 -1.83 4.91 -18.97
CA GLY A 333 -1.15 5.17 -20.23
C GLY A 333 -1.34 4.05 -21.23
N THR A 334 -1.34 4.37 -22.52
CA THR A 334 -1.41 3.40 -23.62
C THR A 334 -0.01 2.89 -23.98
N TYR A 335 0.18 1.57 -23.99
CA TYR A 335 1.47 0.91 -24.26
C TYR A 335 1.41 -0.05 -25.45
N GLY A 336 0.79 0.41 -26.55
CA GLY A 336 0.75 -0.35 -27.79
C GLY A 336 0.06 -1.70 -27.60
N SER A 337 0.67 -2.79 -28.06
CA SER A 337 0.07 -4.14 -28.02
C SER A 337 -0.08 -4.72 -26.61
N HIS A 338 0.52 -4.09 -25.59
CA HIS A 338 0.37 -4.50 -24.20
C HIS A 338 -0.89 -3.96 -23.52
N GLY A 339 -1.59 -3.03 -24.18
CA GLY A 339 -2.81 -2.40 -23.67
C GLY A 339 -2.51 -1.22 -22.76
N LEU A 340 -3.34 -1.04 -21.71
CA LEU A 340 -3.17 0.03 -20.74
C LEU A 340 -2.28 -0.39 -19.57
N GLU A 341 -1.47 0.55 -19.10
CA GLU A 341 -0.65 0.40 -17.90
C GLU A 341 -0.85 1.57 -16.94
N ILE A 342 -0.51 1.32 -15.67
CA ILE A 342 -0.49 2.29 -14.59
C ILE A 342 0.95 2.77 -14.40
N VAL A 343 1.15 4.08 -14.47
CA VAL A 343 2.44 4.73 -14.23
C VAL A 343 2.33 5.76 -13.12
N MET A 344 3.42 5.94 -12.38
CA MET A 344 3.51 6.92 -11.31
C MET A 344 4.43 8.06 -11.74
N LEU A 345 3.88 9.26 -11.89
CA LEU A 345 4.60 10.48 -12.22
C LEU A 345 5.08 11.19 -10.95
N SER A 346 6.38 11.49 -10.89
CA SER A 346 7.03 12.18 -9.78
C SER A 346 7.99 13.25 -10.28
N PHE A 347 8.21 14.31 -9.49
CA PHE A 347 9.13 15.41 -9.81
C PHE A 347 10.40 15.33 -8.98
N HIS A 348 11.55 15.57 -9.62
CA HIS A 348 12.89 15.49 -9.06
C HIS A 348 13.70 16.71 -9.52
N GLY A 349 13.43 17.86 -8.90
CA GLY A 349 14.00 19.14 -9.30
C GLY A 349 13.54 19.49 -10.72
N ASN A 350 14.48 19.48 -11.66
CA ASN A 350 14.23 19.83 -13.05
C ASN A 350 13.99 18.60 -13.96
N SER A 351 13.66 17.44 -13.38
CA SER A 351 13.27 16.24 -14.10
C SER A 351 11.92 15.75 -13.61
N ALA A 352 11.06 15.34 -14.54
CA ALA A 352 9.84 14.59 -14.21
C ALA A 352 10.00 13.13 -14.67
N ARG A 353 9.71 12.19 -13.77
CA ARG A 353 9.92 10.75 -13.97
C ARG A 353 8.61 10.01 -13.87
N ALA A 354 8.32 9.16 -14.86
CA ALA A 354 7.23 8.20 -14.78
C ALA A 354 7.78 6.78 -14.57
N THR A 355 7.38 6.14 -13.47
CA THR A 355 7.77 4.75 -13.14
C THR A 355 6.57 3.83 -13.32
N LYS A 356 6.77 2.67 -13.97
CA LYS A 356 5.71 1.69 -14.19
C LYS A 356 5.28 1.02 -12.89
N LEU A 357 3.98 1.07 -12.57
CA LEU A 357 3.39 0.28 -11.48
C LEU A 357 2.85 -1.05 -11.99
N THR A 358 2.27 -1.03 -13.19
CA THR A 358 2.12 -2.22 -14.03
C THR A 358 3.07 -2.10 -15.21
N GLY A 359 3.60 -3.20 -15.70
CA GLY A 359 4.47 -3.18 -16.88
C GLY A 359 4.29 -4.38 -17.77
N ASP A 360 5.28 -4.56 -18.63
CA ASP A 360 5.29 -5.56 -19.67
C ASP A 360 6.70 -6.18 -19.81
N PRO A 361 6.86 -7.29 -20.55
CA PRO A 361 8.16 -7.95 -20.69
C PRO A 361 9.28 -7.08 -21.28
N ASN A 362 8.97 -6.02 -22.03
CA ASN A 362 9.97 -5.11 -22.59
C ASN A 362 10.41 -4.05 -21.58
N VAL A 363 9.44 -3.44 -20.87
CA VAL A 363 9.70 -2.50 -19.77
C VAL A 363 8.92 -2.95 -18.54
N PRO A 364 9.57 -3.70 -17.62
CA PRO A 364 8.93 -4.26 -16.45
C PRO A 364 8.36 -3.22 -15.47
N ALA A 365 7.40 -3.65 -14.66
CA ALA A 365 6.97 -2.93 -13.48
C ALA A 365 8.17 -2.59 -12.55
N GLY A 366 8.14 -1.39 -11.97
CA GLY A 366 9.21 -0.81 -11.17
C GLY A 366 10.27 -0.06 -11.99
N GLN A 367 10.26 -0.15 -13.32
CA GLN A 367 11.21 0.55 -14.18
C GLN A 367 10.72 1.94 -14.60
N LEU A 368 11.68 2.81 -14.89
CA LEU A 368 11.43 4.13 -15.49
C LEU A 368 10.98 3.95 -16.94
N THR A 369 9.84 4.55 -17.31
CA THR A 369 9.30 4.52 -18.68
C THR A 369 9.34 5.87 -19.37
N LEU A 370 9.45 6.96 -18.61
CA LEU A 370 9.56 8.32 -19.11
C LEU A 370 10.48 9.10 -18.18
N ASP A 371 11.47 9.81 -18.75
CA ASP A 371 12.25 10.84 -18.08
C ASP A 371 12.15 12.12 -18.90
N VAL A 372 11.64 13.19 -18.30
CA VAL A 372 11.38 14.48 -18.97
C VAL A 372 12.30 15.53 -18.37
N ASP A 373 13.18 16.10 -19.19
CA ASP A 373 13.98 17.27 -18.83
C ASP A 373 13.11 18.52 -18.89
N LEU A 374 12.85 19.12 -17.73
CA LEU A 374 11.97 20.29 -17.61
C LEU A 374 12.68 21.61 -17.97
N SER A 375 14.00 21.61 -18.20
CA SER A 375 14.74 22.82 -18.61
C SER A 375 14.72 23.07 -20.11
N ARG A 376 14.19 22.12 -20.88
CA ARG A 376 14.29 22.13 -22.35
C ARG A 376 12.91 22.06 -22.99
N PRO A 377 12.10 23.11 -22.85
CA PRO A 377 10.81 23.17 -23.52
C PRO A 377 11.00 23.13 -25.03
N VAL A 378 10.20 22.30 -25.71
CA VAL A 378 10.12 22.30 -27.18
C VAL A 378 9.03 23.28 -27.58
N VAL A 379 9.38 24.26 -28.42
CA VAL A 379 8.40 25.21 -28.97
C VAL A 379 7.50 24.46 -29.93
N LEU A 380 6.20 24.45 -29.65
CA LEU A 380 5.22 23.81 -30.51
C LEU A 380 5.05 24.63 -31.80
N PRO A 381 5.24 24.03 -32.99
CA PRO A 381 5.05 24.75 -34.23
C PRO A 381 3.56 24.93 -34.54
N ASP A 382 3.22 25.68 -35.60
CA ASP A 382 1.82 25.81 -36.02
C ASP A 382 1.20 24.47 -36.46
N LEU A 383 -0.13 24.43 -36.58
CA LEU A 383 -0.87 23.21 -36.92
C LEU A 383 -0.46 22.56 -38.25
N LYS A 384 0.03 23.34 -39.23
CA LYS A 384 0.46 22.79 -40.52
C LYS A 384 1.78 22.05 -40.35
N HIS A 385 2.70 22.62 -39.59
CA HIS A 385 4.02 22.05 -39.32
C HIS A 385 3.95 20.90 -38.30
N GLN A 386 3.02 20.93 -37.32
CA GLN A 386 2.76 19.80 -36.42
C GLN A 386 2.39 18.51 -37.17
N ARG A 387 1.76 18.61 -38.36
CA ARG A 387 1.39 17.46 -39.19
C ARG A 387 2.58 16.80 -39.90
N ASN A 388 3.74 17.46 -39.93
CA ASN A 388 4.94 17.01 -40.61
C ASN A 388 5.86 16.27 -39.61
N ILE A 389 6.07 14.98 -39.85
CA ILE A 389 6.86 14.11 -38.96
C ILE A 389 8.36 14.44 -39.03
N GLU A 390 8.85 14.85 -40.19
CA GLU A 390 10.24 15.25 -40.40
C GLU A 390 10.56 16.52 -39.59
N GLU A 391 9.63 17.48 -39.54
CA GLU A 391 9.78 18.71 -38.78
C GLU A 391 9.79 18.46 -37.27
N LEU A 392 8.87 17.62 -36.77
CA LEU A 392 8.89 17.21 -35.35
C LEU A 392 10.18 16.46 -35.00
N SER A 393 10.62 15.54 -35.87
CA SER A 393 11.86 14.78 -35.69
C SER A 393 13.07 15.73 -35.61
N ARG A 394 13.15 16.71 -36.51
CA ARG A 394 14.21 17.73 -36.54
C ARG A 394 14.28 18.53 -35.22
N LEU A 395 13.14 18.95 -34.69
CA LEU A 395 13.08 19.70 -33.42
C LEU A 395 13.57 18.84 -32.25
N VAL A 396 13.08 17.60 -32.14
CA VAL A 396 13.46 16.70 -31.04
C VAL A 396 14.93 16.30 -31.11
N LEU A 397 15.44 15.96 -32.29
CA LEU A 397 16.85 15.62 -32.48
C LEU A 397 17.78 16.81 -32.21
N GLY A 398 17.38 18.02 -32.59
CA GLY A 398 18.14 19.24 -32.26
C GLY A 398 18.33 19.43 -30.77
N VAL A 399 17.25 19.29 -29.97
CA VAL A 399 17.33 19.34 -28.50
C VAL A 399 18.19 18.20 -27.95
N HIS A 400 18.08 16.99 -28.52
CA HIS A 400 18.92 15.86 -28.12
C HIS A 400 20.41 16.13 -28.32
N GLU A 401 20.80 16.71 -29.46
CA GLU A 401 22.19 17.08 -29.75
C GLU A 401 22.71 18.16 -28.80
N GLU A 402 21.87 19.11 -28.38
CA GLU A 402 22.23 20.11 -27.36
C GLU A 402 22.46 19.47 -25.99
N VAL A 403 21.61 18.51 -25.59
CA VAL A 403 21.77 17.74 -24.35
C VAL A 403 23.10 16.98 -24.36
N GLN A 404 23.40 16.27 -25.45
CA GLN A 404 24.64 15.51 -25.59
C GLN A 404 25.88 16.41 -25.49
N ARG A 405 25.86 17.57 -26.17
CA ARG A 405 26.95 18.55 -26.09
C ARG A 405 27.15 19.09 -24.67
N ALA A 406 26.07 19.44 -23.97
CA ALA A 406 26.14 19.92 -22.59
C ALA A 406 26.69 18.85 -21.64
N GLN A 407 26.28 17.59 -21.79
CA GLN A 407 26.79 16.47 -20.98
C GLN A 407 28.27 16.20 -21.21
N GLN A 408 28.73 16.25 -22.48
CA GLN A 408 30.15 16.09 -22.80
C GLN A 408 31.02 17.22 -22.24
N GLN A 409 30.54 18.47 -22.30
CA GLN A 409 31.25 19.61 -21.72
C GLN A 409 31.33 19.51 -20.19
N GLN A 410 30.25 19.09 -19.53
CA GLN A 410 30.23 18.88 -18.08
C GLN A 410 31.20 17.76 -17.68
N GLN A 411 31.20 16.63 -18.40
CA GLN A 411 32.14 15.53 -18.14
C GLN A 411 33.61 15.98 -18.35
N ALA A 412 33.90 16.79 -19.36
CA ALA A 412 35.26 17.30 -19.58
C ALA A 412 35.70 18.23 -18.44
N MET A 413 34.81 19.09 -17.92
CA MET A 413 35.08 19.93 -16.74
C MET A 413 35.28 19.12 -15.46
N ASP A 414 34.47 18.10 -15.23
CA ASP A 414 34.57 17.23 -14.05
C ASP A 414 35.87 16.39 -14.08
N THR A 415 36.30 15.95 -15.27
CA THR A 415 37.59 15.26 -15.43
C THR A 415 38.78 16.20 -15.21
N ALA A 416 38.72 17.42 -15.75
CA ALA A 416 39.79 18.42 -15.59
C ALA A 416 39.95 18.91 -14.13
N THR A 417 38.84 19.00 -13.38
CA THR A 417 38.87 19.35 -11.95
C THR A 417 39.36 18.19 -11.07
N ALA A 418 39.11 16.94 -11.46
CA ALA A 418 39.67 15.76 -10.79
C ALA A 418 41.18 15.59 -11.05
N GLU A 419 41.67 15.89 -12.25
CA GLU A 419 43.11 15.83 -12.58
C GLU A 419 43.91 16.99 -11.96
N GLY A 420 43.28 18.15 -11.72
CA GLY A 420 43.91 19.29 -11.03
C GLY A 420 44.08 19.13 -9.52
N ALA A 421 43.47 18.10 -8.90
CA ALA A 421 43.53 17.87 -7.45
C ALA A 421 44.70 16.96 -7.00
N CYS A 422 45.50 16.42 -7.94
CA CYS A 422 46.61 15.49 -7.65
C CYS A 422 48.02 16.08 -7.83
N SER A 423 48.16 17.41 -7.93
CA SER A 423 49.48 18.06 -7.95
C SER A 423 49.44 19.42 -7.26
N ASP A 424 49.58 19.44 -5.93
CA ASP A 424 50.80 19.94 -5.29
C ASP A 424 50.59 20.17 -3.79
N VAL A 425 51.40 19.45 -3.01
CA VAL A 425 51.76 19.80 -1.64
C VAL A 425 53.12 20.46 -1.73
N THR A 426 53.24 21.77 -1.46
CA THR A 426 54.13 22.35 -0.43
C THR A 426 54.28 23.89 -0.54
N ALA A 427 53.98 24.52 0.60
CA ALA A 427 54.74 25.55 1.31
C ALA A 427 54.91 27.00 0.78
N ALA A 428 54.23 27.87 1.54
CA ALA A 428 54.76 29.04 2.26
C ALA A 428 54.88 30.40 1.56
N GLY A 429 54.35 31.43 2.24
CA GLY A 429 54.68 32.84 2.06
C GLY A 429 53.48 33.77 2.21
N GLY A 430 53.20 34.22 3.44
CA GLY A 430 52.14 35.20 3.70
C GLY A 430 52.55 36.63 3.37
N VAL A 431 51.56 37.48 3.08
CA VAL A 431 51.53 38.91 3.44
C VAL A 431 50.07 39.33 3.61
N GLU A 432 49.78 40.01 4.72
CA GLU A 432 48.51 40.68 5.01
C GLU A 432 48.23 41.86 4.07
N ALA A 433 46.95 42.09 3.75
CA ALA A 433 46.44 43.42 3.45
C ALA A 433 44.97 43.53 3.86
N GLU A 434 44.69 44.50 4.73
CA GLU A 434 43.37 44.87 5.23
C GLU A 434 42.45 45.50 4.14
N ARG A 435 41.18 45.08 4.19
CA ARG A 435 39.94 45.90 4.26
C ARG A 435 39.77 47.08 3.29
N VAL A 436 38.67 47.09 2.50
CA VAL A 436 37.68 48.21 2.43
C VAL A 436 36.36 47.69 1.82
N THR A 437 35.30 48.25 2.38
CA THR A 437 33.84 48.08 2.24
C THR A 437 33.21 48.46 0.89
N GLY A 438 32.12 47.77 0.56
CA GLY A 438 30.82 48.39 0.28
C GLY A 438 30.51 48.84 -1.16
N THR A 439 29.57 48.15 -1.80
CA THR A 439 28.48 48.81 -2.55
C THR A 439 27.28 47.87 -2.61
N ASP A 440 26.20 48.30 -1.97
CA ASP A 440 24.85 47.74 -2.08
C ASP A 440 24.40 47.75 -3.55
N SER A 441 23.85 46.64 -4.00
CA SER A 441 22.95 46.59 -5.15
C SER A 441 21.75 45.73 -4.75
N PRO A 442 20.51 46.25 -4.82
CA PRO A 442 19.35 45.52 -4.36
C PRO A 442 19.08 44.33 -5.30
N PRO A 443 18.64 43.17 -4.77
CA PRO A 443 18.26 42.04 -5.60
C PRO A 443 17.01 42.39 -6.43
N PRO A 444 16.89 41.90 -7.68
CA PRO A 444 15.69 42.09 -8.47
C PRO A 444 14.52 41.34 -7.80
N GLU A 445 13.40 42.03 -7.67
CA GLU A 445 12.15 41.46 -7.16
C GLU A 445 11.71 40.28 -8.04
N PRO A 446 11.23 39.16 -7.46
CA PRO A 446 10.62 38.10 -8.25
C PRO A 446 9.25 38.59 -8.72
N SER A 447 9.13 38.94 -9.99
CA SER A 447 7.84 39.16 -10.64
C SER A 447 7.08 37.83 -10.70
N SER A 448 6.33 37.53 -9.63
CA SER A 448 5.35 36.45 -9.59
C SER A 448 4.10 36.87 -10.37
N SER A 449 4.16 36.78 -11.69
CA SER A 449 2.97 36.79 -12.53
C SER A 449 3.01 35.55 -13.42
N ILE A 450 2.69 34.40 -12.83
CA ILE A 450 2.35 33.20 -13.61
C ILE A 450 0.94 33.46 -14.16
N SER A 451 0.88 34.08 -15.33
CA SER A 451 -0.30 34.02 -16.19
C SER A 451 -0.72 32.55 -16.35
N PRO A 452 -2.02 32.22 -16.33
CA PRO A 452 -2.44 30.84 -16.55
C PRO A 452 -1.84 30.35 -17.89
N PRO A 453 -1.29 29.13 -17.94
CA PRO A 453 -0.64 28.63 -19.14
C PRO A 453 -1.62 28.68 -20.31
N GLU A 454 -1.28 29.47 -21.33
CA GLU A 454 -2.11 29.61 -22.53
C GLU A 454 -2.26 28.24 -23.21
N SER A 455 -3.49 27.89 -23.56
CA SER A 455 -3.78 26.68 -24.31
C SER A 455 -3.62 26.95 -25.81
N GLN A 456 -2.90 26.08 -26.48
CA GLN A 456 -2.67 26.16 -27.93
C GLN A 456 -3.18 24.91 -28.65
N PRO A 457 -3.59 25.00 -29.94
CA PRO A 457 -4.04 23.87 -30.72
C PRO A 457 -2.97 22.78 -30.90
N PHE A 458 -3.39 21.52 -30.86
CA PHE A 458 -2.52 20.35 -30.98
C PHE A 458 -3.07 19.30 -31.95
N VAL A 459 -2.20 18.75 -32.81
CA VAL A 459 -2.50 17.63 -33.70
C VAL A 459 -1.28 16.72 -33.84
N LEU A 460 -1.51 15.40 -33.88
CA LEU A 460 -0.43 14.44 -34.15
C LEU A 460 0.08 14.55 -35.60
N PRO A 461 1.38 14.29 -35.84
CA PRO A 461 1.93 14.18 -37.18
C PRO A 461 1.28 13.08 -38.02
N LEU A 462 1.26 13.26 -39.34
CA LEU A 462 0.81 12.22 -40.25
C LEU A 462 1.70 10.98 -40.12
N GLY A 463 1.09 9.80 -40.11
CA GLY A 463 1.78 8.51 -39.93
C GLY A 463 2.01 8.09 -38.48
N VAL A 464 1.82 8.99 -37.50
CA VAL A 464 1.87 8.64 -36.07
C VAL A 464 0.52 8.05 -35.65
N MET A 465 0.53 6.77 -35.25
CA MET A 465 -0.66 6.08 -34.77
C MET A 465 -0.89 6.33 -33.28
N ALA A 466 -2.13 6.63 -32.90
CA ALA A 466 -2.56 6.66 -31.52
C ALA A 466 -3.63 5.59 -31.29
N ARG A 467 -3.47 4.74 -30.26
CA ARG A 467 -4.50 3.74 -29.94
C ARG A 467 -5.84 4.37 -29.58
N ASN A 468 -5.78 5.53 -28.93
CA ASN A 468 -6.95 6.34 -28.64
C ASN A 468 -7.05 7.48 -29.67
N GLU A 469 -8.04 7.42 -30.56
CA GLU A 469 -8.31 8.47 -31.54
C GLU A 469 -8.90 9.75 -30.90
N VAL A 470 -9.46 9.60 -29.69
CA VAL A 470 -10.04 10.67 -28.89
C VAL A 470 -9.00 11.17 -27.88
N TYR A 471 -8.04 11.95 -28.37
CA TYR A 471 -7.10 12.72 -27.54
C TYR A 471 -7.44 14.22 -27.61
N PRO A 472 -7.12 15.02 -26.57
CA PRO A 472 -7.35 16.45 -26.57
C PRO A 472 -6.68 17.16 -27.76
N ARG A 473 -7.39 18.08 -28.40
CA ARG A 473 -6.89 18.87 -29.55
C ARG A 473 -6.22 20.18 -29.15
N THR A 474 -5.85 20.29 -27.88
CA THR A 474 -5.16 21.43 -27.29
C THR A 474 -4.15 20.96 -26.26
N CYS A 475 -3.01 21.64 -26.15
CA CYS A 475 -2.03 21.42 -25.07
C CYS A 475 -1.66 22.76 -24.40
N ARG A 476 -1.07 22.68 -23.21
CA ARG A 476 -0.60 23.86 -22.46
C ARG A 476 0.86 24.16 -22.79
N GLN A 477 1.18 25.45 -22.88
CA GLN A 477 2.56 25.92 -22.86
C GLN A 477 2.96 26.16 -21.39
N TRP A 478 4.07 25.56 -20.97
CA TRP A 478 4.62 25.70 -19.61
C TRP A 478 5.96 26.41 -19.64
#